data_AF-A0A0Q1AB16-F1
#
_entry.id   AF-A0A0Q1AB16-F1
#
_cell.length_a   1.000
_cell.length_b   1.000
_cell.length_c   1.000
_cell.angle_alpha   90.00
_cell.angle_beta   90.00
_cell.angle_gamma   90.00
#
_symmetry.space_group_name_H-M   'P 1'
#
loop_
_entity.id
_entity.type
_entity.pdbx_description
1 polymer ?
#
loop_
_entity_poly.entity_id
_entity_poly.type
_entity_poly.pdbx_seq_one_letter_code
_entity_poly.pdbx_strand_id
1 'polypeptide(L)'
;MSEETHKKEHKEHDEKHLEKLTIKELREIAEGIPHERAIHDMKKEELVAFIKEARGIKDEAPVKKKKHIGKIKMTKSELKAKIRELKILRWQALESKENDKASQFRHKISQLKKKSRRLAAV
;
A
#
# COMPACT_ATOMS: atom_id res chain seq x y z
N MET A 1 -31.48 20.28 8.02
CA MET A 1 -30.87 19.92 9.31
C MET A 1 -30.45 18.46 9.17
N SER A 2 -29.34 18.13 8.50
CA SER A 2 -27.93 18.33 8.94
C SER A 2 -27.75 17.60 10.28
N GLU A 3 -27.01 16.50 10.44
CA GLU A 3 -25.84 15.98 9.73
C GLU A 3 -25.76 14.46 9.92
N GLU A 4 -25.41 13.75 8.85
CA GLU A 4 -24.98 12.36 8.88
C GLU A 4 -23.60 12.28 9.53
N THR A 5 -23.48 11.52 10.61
CA THR A 5 -22.20 11.30 11.32
C THR A 5 -21.30 10.39 10.48
N HIS A 6 -20.46 11.01 9.65
CA HIS A 6 -19.37 10.34 8.95
C HIS A 6 -18.33 9.80 9.95
N LYS A 7 -18.49 8.53 10.32
CA LYS A 7 -17.45 7.74 10.99
C LYS A 7 -16.39 7.32 9.97
N LYS A 8 -15.52 8.26 9.58
CA LYS A 8 -14.36 8.01 8.72
C LYS A 8 -13.09 7.90 9.57
N GLU A 9 -12.53 6.71 9.58
CA GLU A 9 -11.09 6.45 9.40
C GLU A 9 -10.10 7.39 10.11
N HIS A 10 -9.88 7.17 11.41
CA HIS A 10 -8.73 7.70 12.15
C HIS A 10 -8.10 6.56 12.97
N LYS A 11 -7.53 5.54 12.32
CA LYS A 11 -6.75 4.49 13.01
C LYS A 11 -5.25 4.58 12.70
N GLU A 12 -4.87 4.97 11.48
CA GLU A 12 -3.46 5.05 11.11
C GLU A 12 -2.73 6.32 11.62
N HIS A 13 -3.48 7.34 12.05
CA HIS A 13 -2.90 8.60 12.54
C HIS A 13 -2.48 8.55 14.01
N ASP A 14 -3.04 7.62 14.79
CA ASP A 14 -2.75 7.49 16.21
C ASP A 14 -1.39 6.83 16.46
N GLU A 15 -1.02 5.84 15.65
CA GLU A 15 0.26 5.12 15.76
C GLU A 15 1.46 6.04 15.57
N LYS A 16 1.39 6.93 14.57
CA LYS A 16 2.44 7.92 14.27
C LYS A 16 2.47 9.08 15.26
N HIS A 17 1.39 9.30 16.00
CA HIS A 17 1.31 10.37 16.99
C HIS A 17 2.01 9.98 18.29
N LEU A 18 1.83 8.73 18.75
CA LEU A 18 2.44 8.23 19.99
C LEU A 18 3.98 8.29 19.99
N GLU A 19 4.63 8.04 18.86
CA GLU A 19 6.10 8.11 18.73
C GLU A 19 6.65 9.55 18.87
N LYS A 20 5.81 10.54 18.54
CA LYS A 20 6.14 11.97 18.62
C LYS A 20 5.87 12.59 19.98
N LEU A 21 5.07 11.94 20.82
CA LEU A 21 4.80 12.42 22.17
C LEU A 21 6.04 12.33 23.07
N THR A 22 6.07 13.19 24.07
CA THR A 22 7.09 13.21 25.12
C THR A 22 6.81 12.17 26.19
N ILE A 23 7.81 11.82 26.99
CA ILE A 23 7.68 10.79 28.03
C ILE A 23 6.57 11.12 29.02
N LYS A 24 6.37 12.40 29.38
CA LYS A 24 5.33 12.82 30.31
C LYS A 24 3.93 12.57 29.76
N GLU A 25 3.69 12.96 28.51
CA GLU A 25 2.42 12.73 27.82
C GLU A 25 2.13 11.23 27.65
N LEU A 26 3.16 10.41 27.40
CA LEU A 26 3.03 8.96 27.36
C LEU A 26 2.73 8.35 28.74
N ARG A 27 3.23 8.94 29.84
CA ARG A 27 2.90 8.49 31.20
C ARG A 27 1.46 8.82 31.57
N GLU A 28 0.99 10.02 31.26
CA GLU A 28 -0.41 10.41 31.52
C GLU A 28 -1.41 9.54 30.75
N ILE A 29 -1.11 9.25 29.48
CA ILE A 29 -1.92 8.34 28.67
C ILE A 29 -1.85 6.91 29.20
N ALA A 30 -0.69 6.49 29.70
CA ALA A 30 -0.56 5.19 30.36
C ALA A 30 -1.42 5.18 31.63
N GLU A 31 -1.23 6.08 32.60
CA GLU A 31 -1.96 6.14 33.89
C GLU A 31 -3.49 6.07 33.77
N GLY A 32 -4.07 6.62 32.69
CA GLY A 32 -5.51 6.53 32.42
C GLY A 32 -6.03 5.12 32.04
N ILE A 33 -5.13 4.19 31.75
CA ILE A 33 -5.44 2.78 31.49
C ILE A 33 -5.23 2.00 32.80
N PRO A 34 -6.13 1.09 33.22
CA PRO A 34 -5.86 0.26 34.39
C PRO A 34 -4.75 -0.75 34.07
N HIS A 35 -3.64 -0.70 34.80
CA HIS A 35 -2.51 -1.62 34.66
C HIS A 35 -1.82 -1.92 35.98
N GLU A 36 -1.20 -3.10 36.03
CA GLU A 36 -0.53 -3.63 37.23
C GLU A 36 0.98 -3.35 37.24
N ARG A 37 1.52 -2.69 36.20
CA ARG A 37 2.97 -2.49 36.02
C ARG A 37 3.39 -1.05 36.36
N ALA A 38 4.60 -0.91 36.91
CA ALA A 38 5.20 0.37 37.26
C ALA A 38 5.56 1.19 36.00
N ILE A 39 4.62 2.02 35.53
CA ILE A 39 4.80 2.92 34.37
C ILE A 39 6.01 3.85 34.55
N HIS A 40 6.28 4.28 35.78
CA HIS A 40 7.31 5.29 36.09
C HIS A 40 8.73 4.85 35.71
N ASP A 41 9.02 3.55 35.74
CA ASP A 41 10.35 3.01 35.45
C ASP A 41 10.58 2.68 33.96
N MET A 42 9.52 2.72 33.14
CA MET A 42 9.59 2.35 31.72
C MET A 42 10.26 3.43 30.86
N LYS A 43 11.05 2.98 29.88
CA LYS A 43 11.67 3.85 28.87
C LYS A 43 10.65 4.30 27.82
N LYS A 44 10.96 5.34 27.04
CA LYS A 44 10.04 5.91 26.03
C LYS A 44 9.49 4.85 25.06
N GLU A 45 10.34 3.96 24.55
CA GLU A 45 9.95 2.92 23.61
C GLU A 45 9.00 1.90 24.24
N GLU A 46 9.26 1.55 25.49
CA GLU A 46 8.45 0.61 26.28
C GLU A 46 7.08 1.21 26.62
N LEU A 47 7.00 2.52 26.92
CA LEU A 47 5.74 3.23 27.12
C LEU A 47 4.89 3.28 25.85
N VAL A 48 5.52 3.51 24.68
CA VAL A 48 4.80 3.50 23.39
C VAL A 48 4.26 2.10 23.08
N ALA A 49 5.07 1.06 23.28
CA ALA A 49 4.63 -0.33 23.09
C ALA A 49 3.48 -0.68 24.05
N PHE A 50 3.60 -0.30 25.32
CA PHE A 50 2.57 -0.52 26.33
C PHE A 50 1.24 0.17 25.98
N ILE A 51 1.27 1.43 25.54
CA ILE A 51 0.07 2.15 25.11
C ILE A 51 -0.53 1.52 23.85
N LYS A 52 0.30 1.05 22.90
CA LYS A 52 -0.15 0.35 21.70
C LYS A 52 -0.85 -0.99 22.04
N GLU A 53 -0.25 -1.78 22.93
CA GLU A 53 -0.80 -3.04 23.44
C GLU A 53 -2.12 -2.80 24.18
N ALA A 54 -2.16 -1.82 25.08
CA ALA A 54 -3.31 -1.56 25.92
C ALA A 54 -4.48 -0.89 25.17
N ARG A 55 -4.21 -0.14 24.10
CA ARG A 55 -5.23 0.35 23.15
C ARG A 55 -5.68 -0.71 22.14
N GLY A 56 -5.17 -1.94 22.22
CA GLY A 56 -5.60 -3.06 21.40
C GLY A 56 -5.20 -2.97 19.93
N ILE A 57 -4.20 -2.15 19.59
CA ILE A 57 -3.57 -2.18 18.29
C ILE A 57 -2.56 -3.32 18.34
N LYS A 58 -3.05 -4.54 18.08
CA LYS A 58 -2.19 -5.70 17.85
C LYS A 58 -1.18 -5.31 16.78
N ASP A 59 0.09 -5.26 17.18
CA ASP A 59 1.24 -5.18 16.30
C ASP A 59 1.21 -6.35 15.31
N GLU A 60 0.53 -6.17 14.18
CA GLU A 60 1.02 -6.77 12.96
C GLU A 60 2.30 -6.00 12.63
N ALA A 61 3.41 -6.55 13.11
CA ALA A 61 4.78 -6.12 12.83
C ALA A 61 4.87 -5.49 11.43
N PRO A 62 5.65 -4.41 11.24
CA PRO A 62 5.82 -3.82 9.93
C PRO A 62 6.47 -4.87 9.03
N VAL A 63 5.64 -5.63 8.32
CA VAL A 63 6.05 -6.56 7.29
C VAL A 63 6.76 -5.65 6.32
N LYS A 64 8.11 -5.66 6.39
CA LYS A 64 9.01 -5.03 5.43
C LYS A 64 8.28 -5.08 4.11
N LYS A 65 7.81 -3.94 3.60
CA LYS A 65 6.93 -3.89 2.44
C LYS A 65 7.67 -4.62 1.33
N LYS A 66 7.42 -5.93 1.21
CA LYS A 66 7.89 -6.75 0.10
C LYS A 66 7.24 -6.02 -1.03
N LYS A 67 8.04 -5.28 -1.81
CA LYS A 67 7.62 -4.52 -2.98
C LYS A 67 6.47 -5.33 -3.56
N HIS A 68 5.25 -4.81 -3.53
CA HIS A 68 4.11 -5.53 -4.07
C HIS A 68 4.54 -5.88 -5.49
N ILE A 69 5.01 -7.11 -5.68
CA ILE A 69 5.15 -7.73 -6.98
C ILE A 69 3.69 -7.89 -7.30
N GLY A 70 3.10 -6.81 -7.85
CA GLY A 70 1.69 -6.71 -8.08
C GLY A 70 1.37 -7.95 -8.86
N LYS A 71 0.68 -8.89 -8.21
CA LYS A 71 0.33 -10.18 -8.78
C LYS A 71 -0.24 -9.82 -10.13
N ILE A 72 0.48 -10.18 -11.20
CA ILE A 72 0.04 -9.82 -12.54
C ILE A 72 -1.26 -10.60 -12.69
N LYS A 73 -2.40 -9.91 -12.53
CA LYS A 73 -3.73 -10.54 -12.51
C LYS A 73 -4.07 -11.24 -13.82
N MET A 74 -3.26 -11.03 -14.86
CA MET A 74 -3.49 -11.56 -16.19
C MET A 74 -2.68 -12.82 -16.44
N THR A 75 -3.37 -13.83 -16.93
CA THR A 75 -2.79 -15.08 -17.41
C THR A 75 -1.93 -14.85 -18.66
N LYS A 76 -1.04 -15.80 -18.98
CA LYS A 76 -0.16 -15.72 -20.17
C LYS A 76 -0.97 -15.62 -21.48
N SER A 77 -2.13 -16.26 -21.53
CA SER A 77 -3.05 -16.23 -22.68
C SER A 77 -3.64 -14.83 -22.87
N GLU A 78 -4.13 -14.19 -21.81
CA GLU A 78 -4.68 -12.83 -21.86
C GLU A 78 -3.64 -11.80 -22.32
N LEU A 79 -2.39 -11.91 -21.84
CA LEU A 79 -1.32 -11.02 -22.31
C LEU A 79 -1.06 -11.18 -23.81
N LYS A 80 -1.08 -12.42 -24.32
CA LYS A 80 -0.91 -12.68 -25.75
C LYS A 80 -2.10 -12.18 -26.57
N ALA A 81 -3.33 -12.30 -26.07
CA ALA A 81 -4.52 -11.76 -26.71
C ALA A 81 -4.42 -10.23 -26.86
N LYS A 82 -4.13 -9.51 -25.78
CA LYS A 82 -3.91 -8.05 -25.81
C LYS A 82 -2.78 -7.62 -26.74
N ILE A 83 -1.71 -8.41 -26.84
CA ILE A 83 -0.62 -8.12 -27.80
C ILE A 83 -1.13 -8.22 -29.25
N ARG A 84 -2.00 -9.17 -29.57
CA ARG A 84 -2.59 -9.31 -30.93
C ARG A 84 -3.48 -8.11 -31.24
N GLU A 85 -4.37 -7.74 -30.32
CA GLU A 85 -5.24 -6.57 -30.46
C GLU A 85 -4.43 -5.28 -30.68
N LEU A 86 -3.42 -5.03 -29.84
CA LEU A 86 -2.58 -3.83 -29.95
C LEU A 86 -1.76 -3.80 -31.24
N LYS A 87 -1.42 -4.95 -31.83
CA LYS A 87 -0.77 -4.99 -33.14
C LYS A 87 -1.71 -4.53 -34.24
N ILE A 88 -2.98 -4.96 -34.21
CA ILE A 88 -4.00 -4.53 -35.18
C ILE A 88 -4.21 -3.02 -35.06
N LEU A 89 -4.41 -2.52 -33.83
CA LEU A 89 -4.56 -1.08 -33.58
C LEU A 89 -3.33 -0.28 -34.02
N ARG A 90 -2.12 -0.83 -33.86
CA ARG A 90 -0.90 -0.19 -34.38
C ARG A 90 -0.90 -0.13 -35.90
N TRP A 91 -1.30 -1.19 -36.59
CA TRP A 91 -1.39 -1.21 -38.05
C TRP A 91 -2.39 -0.16 -38.55
N GLN A 92 -3.58 -0.11 -37.95
CA GLN A 92 -4.58 0.91 -38.26
C GLN A 92 -4.06 2.33 -38.01
N ALA A 93 -3.38 2.57 -36.89
CA ALA A 93 -2.78 3.88 -36.60
C ALA A 93 -1.68 4.27 -37.61
N LEU A 94 -0.91 3.31 -38.12
CA LEU A 94 0.08 3.56 -39.17
C LEU A 94 -0.59 3.93 -40.50
N GLU A 95 -1.68 3.24 -40.85
CA GLU A 95 -2.47 3.51 -42.05
C GLU A 95 -3.14 4.89 -41.99
N SER A 96 -3.67 5.26 -40.82
CA SER A 96 -4.22 6.60 -40.56
C SER A 96 -3.14 7.69 -40.34
N LYS A 97 -1.84 7.38 -40.50
CA LYS A 97 -0.70 8.29 -40.28
C LYS A 97 -0.63 8.92 -38.88
N GLU A 98 -1.26 8.30 -37.89
CA GLU A 98 -1.25 8.74 -36.50
C GLU A 98 0.00 8.21 -35.76
N ASN A 99 1.15 8.82 -36.07
CA ASN A 99 2.46 8.37 -35.58
C ASN A 99 2.55 8.28 -34.05
N ASP A 100 1.93 9.21 -33.33
CA ASP A 100 1.93 9.22 -31.86
C ASP A 100 1.21 8.01 -31.28
N LYS A 101 0.01 7.69 -31.81
CA LYS A 101 -0.75 6.51 -31.38
C LYS A 101 0.00 5.23 -31.74
N ALA A 102 0.59 5.16 -32.93
CA ALA A 102 1.42 4.03 -33.34
C ALA A 102 2.63 3.82 -32.41
N SER A 103 3.27 4.90 -31.95
CA SER A 103 4.39 4.87 -30.99
C SER A 103 3.92 4.42 -29.60
N GLN A 104 2.79 4.93 -29.12
CA GLN A 104 2.17 4.49 -27.86
C GLN A 104 1.84 2.99 -27.88
N PHE A 105 1.23 2.50 -28.98
CA PHE A 105 0.94 1.08 -29.14
C PHE A 105 2.22 0.23 -29.18
N ARG A 106 3.28 0.68 -29.87
CA ARG A 106 4.60 0.03 -29.85
C ARG A 106 5.16 -0.10 -28.42
N HIS A 107 5.05 0.95 -27.61
CA HIS A 107 5.49 0.93 -26.21
C HIS A 107 4.67 -0.05 -25.37
N LYS A 108 3.33 0.01 -25.46
CA LYS A 108 2.41 -0.91 -24.77
C LYS A 108 2.70 -2.37 -25.11
N ILE A 109 2.88 -2.69 -26.40
CA ILE A 109 3.27 -4.04 -26.86
C ILE A 109 4.59 -4.48 -26.20
N SER A 110 5.59 -3.60 -26.16
CA SER A 110 6.90 -3.91 -25.57
C SER A 110 6.80 -4.21 -24.07
N GLN A 111 6.01 -3.42 -23.33
CA GLN A 111 5.76 -3.65 -21.91
C GLN A 111 5.04 -4.98 -21.66
N LEU A 112 4.01 -5.30 -22.45
CA LEU A 112 3.29 -6.57 -22.32
C LEU A 112 4.17 -7.78 -22.66
N LYS A 113 5.04 -7.68 -23.68
CA LYS A 113 6.05 -8.70 -23.98
C LYS A 113 7.02 -8.90 -22.81
N LYS A 114 7.49 -7.80 -22.18
CA LYS A 114 8.34 -7.87 -20.98
C LYS A 114 7.61 -8.55 -19.81
N LYS A 115 6.34 -8.20 -19.55
CA LYS A 115 5.51 -8.84 -18.51
C LYS A 115 5.32 -10.33 -18.78
N SER A 116 5.04 -10.72 -20.04
CA SER A 116 4.89 -12.13 -20.42
C SER A 116 6.17 -12.94 -20.24
N ARG A 117 7.35 -12.37 -20.54
CA ARG A 117 8.64 -13.02 -20.29
C ARG A 117 8.92 -13.19 -18.80
N ARG A 118 8.62 -12.17 -17.99
CA ARG A 118 8.80 -12.25 -16.53
C ARG A 118 7.90 -13.31 -15.89
N LEU A 119 6.67 -13.45 -16.36
CA LEU A 119 5.76 -14.51 -15.92
C LEU A 119 6.21 -15.92 -16.30
N ALA A 120 7.01 -16.08 -17.36
CA ALA A 120 7.54 -17.37 -17.78
C ALA A 120 8.88 -17.72 -17.12
N ALA A 121 9.53 -16.76 -16.47
CA ALA A 121 10.80 -16.92 -15.78
C ALA A 121 10.64 -17.18 -14.27
N VAL A 122 9.39 -17.22 -13.79
CA VAL A 122 8.97 -17.64 -12.44
C VAL A 122 8.37 -19.02 -12.57
#